data_AF-A0A833S7V9-F1
#
_entry.id   AF-A0A833S7V9-F1
#
_cell.length_a   1.000
_cell.length_b   1.000
_cell.length_c   1.000
_cell.angle_alpha   90.00
_cell.angle_beta   90.00
_cell.angle_gamma   90.00
#
_symmetry.space_group_name_H-M   'P 1'
#
loop_
_entity.id
_entity.type
_entity.pdbx_description
1 polymer ?
#
loop_
_entity_poly.entity_id
_entity_poly.type
_entity_poly.pdbx_seq_one_letter_code
_entity_poly.pdbx_strand_id
1 'polypeptide(L)'
;MLRSLGILGSIPAAWLILTLLVLLVYLVTRCCDRKPRPRRSITLLKCSLAILALLCSGAVAVGLYGNDDVHNGLVQLVAAAKNVDGILMGVRNQTDTIEATLKKKVQLQLTALGDDFDAPVSNKTMLGLLLAALQSMKQNTNIAMNRSFEIRKPLNGISLAGAIGMGEKIEQLRWPVTMAVLSALLVLCVVLVVGVARHSRCVLITFSVFGLFAVIVSWLMASLYLATSVALGDLCVSPDGYLTRAVPSTLASEVLSYYTHCENTRSNPFSQRLNDGQIAASNMRENMNTVTRFALELFKEQHLQPKLTSLSIDVSTVNKLMSGLTTLLDCKPLHKQYVHAAKSLCHLGLYGLTFMLLASLAAGLFFTVLVWVDSHTWIYIRKRGGGINGSGGGGDHKSSQHNQQSTGGRAEHRSGLGDQPGQYATLSKQCKTLESSDFY
;
A
#
# COMPACT_ATOMS: atom_id res chain seq x y z
N MET A 1 -5.93 -16.31 8.54
CA MET A 1 -5.34 -14.95 8.46
C MET A 1 -6.39 -13.85 8.64
N LEU A 2 -7.43 -13.75 7.79
CA LEU A 2 -8.44 -12.67 7.87
C LEU A 2 -9.11 -12.48 9.24
N ARG A 3 -9.45 -13.56 9.95
CA ARG A 3 -10.08 -13.46 11.28
C ARG A 3 -9.16 -12.82 12.34
N SER A 4 -7.86 -13.12 12.31
CA SER A 4 -6.89 -12.52 13.24
C SER A 4 -6.63 -11.05 12.90
N LEU A 5 -6.49 -10.74 11.61
CA LEU A 5 -6.30 -9.37 11.12
C LEU A 5 -7.46 -8.44 11.50
N GLY A 6 -8.70 -8.92 11.39
CA GLY A 6 -9.88 -8.16 11.78
C GLY A 6 -9.91 -7.84 13.29
N ILE A 7 -9.46 -8.77 14.13
CA ILE A 7 -9.40 -8.57 15.58
C ILE A 7 -8.34 -7.51 15.93
N LEU A 8 -7.11 -7.62 15.39
CA LEU A 8 -6.05 -6.64 15.65
C LEU A 8 -6.41 -5.24 15.14
N GLY A 9 -6.94 -5.13 13.92
CA GLY A 9 -7.39 -3.86 13.36
C GLY A 9 -8.56 -3.23 14.12
N SER A 10 -9.33 -4.01 14.90
CA SER A 10 -10.45 -3.51 15.69
C SER A 10 -10.03 -2.81 16.99
N ILE A 11 -8.80 -3.03 17.49
CA ILE A 11 -8.34 -2.47 18.76
C ILE A 11 -8.29 -0.93 18.72
N PRO A 12 -7.66 -0.27 17.72
CA PRO A 12 -7.66 1.19 17.65
C PRO A 12 -9.07 1.77 17.39
N ALA A 13 -9.92 1.03 16.68
CA ALA A 13 -11.33 1.42 16.46
C ALA A 13 -12.16 1.36 17.75
N ALA A 14 -12.00 0.32 18.57
CA ALA A 14 -12.64 0.23 19.87
C ALA A 14 -12.17 1.35 20.82
N TRP A 15 -10.87 1.67 20.76
CA TRP A 15 -10.32 2.79 21.51
C TRP A 15 -10.87 4.15 21.06
N LEU A 16 -11.07 4.34 19.75
CA LEU A 16 -11.77 5.50 19.20
C LEU A 16 -13.20 5.62 19.76
N ILE A 17 -13.97 4.53 19.76
CA ILE A 17 -15.35 4.56 20.28
C ILE A 17 -15.35 4.94 21.77
N LEU A 18 -14.45 4.34 22.56
CA LEU A 18 -14.31 4.65 23.98
C LEU A 18 -13.95 6.13 24.21
N THR A 19 -12.94 6.64 23.50
CA THR A 19 -12.48 8.03 23.66
C THR A 19 -13.54 9.04 23.23
N LEU A 20 -14.27 8.78 22.15
CA LEU A 20 -15.39 9.62 21.72
C LEU A 20 -16.55 9.60 22.73
N LEU A 21 -16.90 8.44 23.30
CA LEU A 21 -17.93 8.34 24.34
C LEU A 21 -17.53 9.12 25.60
N VAL A 22 -16.28 8.99 26.05
CA VAL A 22 -15.77 9.74 27.21
C VAL A 22 -15.76 11.24 26.93
N LEU A 23 -15.32 11.67 25.74
CA LEU A 23 -15.37 13.08 25.32
C LEU A 23 -16.79 13.61 25.29
N LEU A 24 -17.74 12.85 24.75
CA LEU A 24 -19.15 13.24 24.69
C LEU A 24 -19.75 13.38 26.08
N VAL A 25 -19.58 12.40 26.97
CA VAL A 25 -20.04 12.48 28.37
C VAL A 25 -19.38 13.65 29.10
N TYR A 26 -18.08 13.88 28.88
CA TYR A 26 -17.37 15.02 29.46
C TYR A 26 -17.95 16.36 29.00
N LEU A 27 -18.20 16.53 27.69
CA LEU A 27 -18.78 17.75 27.15
C LEU A 27 -20.19 18.00 27.71
N VAL A 28 -21.04 16.96 27.78
CA VAL A 28 -22.40 17.05 28.32
C VAL A 28 -22.39 17.39 29.82
N THR A 29 -21.57 16.71 30.62
CA THR A 29 -21.47 16.95 32.07
C THR A 29 -20.90 18.34 32.39
N ARG A 30 -19.96 18.84 31.59
CA ARG A 30 -19.39 20.19 31.74
C ARG A 30 -20.28 21.31 31.25
N CYS A 31 -21.11 21.08 30.24
CA CYS A 31 -22.19 22.00 29.89
C CYS A 31 -23.11 22.28 31.10
N CYS A 32 -23.21 21.33 32.03
CA CYS A 32 -24.01 21.42 33.24
C CYS A 32 -23.26 22.00 34.48
N ASP A 33 -21.92 22.03 34.53
CA ASP A 33 -21.14 22.53 35.67
C ASP A 33 -20.58 23.96 35.43
N ARG A 34 -21.11 24.96 36.15
CA ARG A 34 -20.80 26.40 35.97
C ARG A 34 -19.77 26.99 36.94
N LYS A 35 -19.01 26.18 37.70
CA LYS A 35 -18.13 26.71 38.77
C LYS A 35 -16.89 27.48 38.22
N PRO A 36 -16.62 28.73 38.65
CA PRO A 36 -15.45 29.50 38.20
C PRO A 36 -14.12 28.97 38.79
N ARG A 37 -13.01 29.03 38.00
CA ARG A 37 -11.66 28.58 38.37
C ARG A 37 -10.64 29.73 38.56
N PRO A 38 -9.57 29.53 39.36
CA PRO A 38 -8.55 30.56 39.65
C PRO A 38 -7.60 30.89 38.48
N ARG A 39 -7.11 32.15 38.44
CA ARG A 39 -6.35 32.74 37.31
C ARG A 39 -5.01 32.04 36.96
N ARG A 40 -4.29 31.49 37.95
CA ARG A 40 -2.98 30.82 37.75
C ARG A 40 -3.09 29.53 36.91
N SER A 41 -4.26 28.89 36.92
CA SER A 41 -4.56 27.70 36.13
C SER A 41 -4.66 27.97 34.62
N ILE A 42 -4.92 29.21 34.20
CA ILE A 42 -5.14 29.56 32.79
C ILE A 42 -3.80 29.67 32.04
N THR A 43 -2.77 30.26 32.67
CA THR A 43 -1.44 30.39 32.04
C THR A 43 -0.80 29.02 31.82
N LEU A 44 -0.91 28.11 32.80
CA LEU A 44 -0.41 26.73 32.67
C LEU A 44 -1.12 25.97 31.55
N LEU A 45 -2.44 26.18 31.39
CA LEU A 45 -3.24 25.55 30.34
C LEU A 45 -2.80 25.97 28.92
N LYS A 46 -2.41 27.24 28.76
CA LYS A 46 -1.88 27.76 27.49
C LYS A 46 -0.52 27.15 27.16
N CYS A 47 0.37 27.08 28.15
CA CYS A 47 1.68 26.44 27.96
C CYS A 47 1.52 24.96 27.61
N SER A 48 0.61 24.24 28.27
CA SER A 48 0.36 22.83 27.95
C SER A 48 -0.20 22.65 26.53
N LEU A 49 -1.12 23.52 26.07
CA LEU A 49 -1.64 23.47 24.70
C LEU A 49 -0.55 23.67 23.66
N ALA A 50 0.32 24.67 23.86
CA ALA A 50 1.42 24.95 22.94
C ALA A 50 2.41 23.78 22.87
N ILE A 51 2.80 23.19 24.01
CA ILE A 51 3.70 22.04 24.07
C ILE A 51 3.08 20.83 23.37
N LEU A 52 1.81 20.52 23.66
CA LEU A 52 1.10 19.40 23.02
C LEU A 52 0.95 19.59 21.51
N ALA A 53 0.70 20.81 21.04
CA ALA A 53 0.63 21.12 19.61
C ALA A 53 1.99 20.91 18.91
N LEU A 54 3.10 21.26 19.57
CA LEU A 54 4.45 21.02 19.05
C LEU A 54 4.78 19.52 19.01
N LEU A 55 4.47 18.77 20.07
CA LEU A 55 4.64 17.32 20.09
C LEU A 55 3.78 16.62 19.03
N CYS A 56 2.55 17.08 18.83
CA CYS A 56 1.68 16.61 17.77
C CYS A 56 2.27 16.89 16.38
N SER A 57 2.82 18.09 16.17
CA SER A 57 3.51 18.44 14.92
C SER A 57 4.71 17.53 14.65
N GLY A 58 5.49 17.20 15.70
CA GLY A 58 6.58 16.22 15.62
C GLY A 58 6.10 14.82 15.24
N ALA A 59 4.99 14.35 15.82
CA ALA A 59 4.39 13.06 15.44
C ALA A 59 3.95 13.05 13.98
N VAL A 60 3.31 14.12 13.50
CA VAL A 60 2.90 14.22 12.08
C VAL A 60 4.11 14.27 11.15
N ALA A 61 5.20 14.94 11.53
CA ALA A 61 6.45 14.95 10.77
C ALA A 61 7.06 13.54 10.62
N VAL A 62 7.05 12.73 11.69
CA VAL A 62 7.45 11.31 11.62
C VAL A 62 6.53 10.53 10.68
N GLY A 63 5.22 10.83 10.69
CA GLY A 63 4.26 10.24 9.76
C GLY A 63 4.54 10.58 8.29
N LEU A 64 4.94 11.82 7.99
CA LEU A 64 5.33 12.25 6.64
C LEU A 64 6.60 11.53 6.16
N TYR A 65 7.60 11.42 7.05
CA TYR A 65 8.82 10.66 6.79
C TYR A 65 8.50 9.18 6.50
N GLY A 66 7.70 8.54 7.36
CA GLY A 66 7.27 7.16 7.14
C GLY A 66 6.50 6.96 5.84
N ASN A 67 5.68 7.94 5.44
CA ASN A 67 4.94 7.89 4.17
C ASN A 67 5.85 7.89 2.94
N ASP A 68 6.95 8.65 2.99
CA ASP A 68 7.96 8.69 1.94
C ASP A 68 8.72 7.37 1.84
N ASP A 69 9.12 6.78 2.97
CA ASP A 69 9.75 5.46 3.02
C ASP A 69 8.83 4.36 2.43
N VAL A 70 7.53 4.38 2.75
CA VAL A 70 6.56 3.46 2.14
C VAL A 70 6.46 3.67 0.63
N HIS A 71 6.44 4.91 0.17
CA HIS A 71 6.41 5.24 -1.25
C HIS A 71 7.63 4.71 -2.00
N ASN A 72 8.82 5.01 -1.47
CA ASN A 72 10.08 4.55 -2.06
C ASN A 72 10.17 3.01 -2.08
N GLY A 73 9.72 2.35 -1.01
CA GLY A 73 9.63 0.89 -0.95
C GLY A 73 8.70 0.30 -2.01
N LEU A 74 7.50 0.88 -2.19
CA LEU A 74 6.51 0.43 -3.16
C LEU A 74 6.92 0.72 -4.61
N VAL A 75 7.52 1.88 -4.90
CA VAL A 75 8.03 2.21 -6.23
C VAL A 75 9.14 1.23 -6.65
N GLN A 76 10.06 0.90 -5.74
CA GLN A 76 11.11 -0.09 -6.01
C GLN A 76 10.53 -1.50 -6.20
N LEU A 77 9.54 -1.89 -5.39
CA LEU A 77 8.82 -3.16 -5.55
C LEU A 77 8.17 -3.27 -6.93
N VAL A 78 7.43 -2.23 -7.35
CA VAL A 78 6.76 -2.19 -8.66
C VAL A 78 7.77 -2.23 -9.80
N ALA A 79 8.89 -1.50 -9.69
CA ALA A 79 9.95 -1.53 -10.69
C ALA A 79 10.58 -2.93 -10.82
N ALA A 80 10.87 -3.59 -9.69
CA ALA A 80 11.37 -4.97 -9.69
C ALA A 80 10.36 -5.94 -10.30
N ALA A 81 9.07 -5.79 -9.97
CA ALA A 81 8.00 -6.60 -10.54
C ALA A 81 7.88 -6.43 -12.07
N LYS A 82 8.02 -5.19 -12.58
CA LYS A 82 8.07 -4.92 -14.02
C LYS A 82 9.24 -5.60 -14.71
N ASN A 83 10.41 -5.63 -14.08
CA ASN A 83 11.57 -6.34 -14.62
C ASN A 83 11.33 -7.85 -14.69
N VAL A 84 10.70 -8.43 -13.67
CA VAL A 84 10.30 -9.86 -13.67
C VAL A 84 9.27 -10.14 -14.76
N ASP A 85 8.25 -9.29 -14.90
CA ASP A 85 7.24 -9.42 -15.96
C ASP A 85 7.87 -9.30 -17.36
N GLY A 86 8.86 -8.40 -17.54
CA GLY A 86 9.63 -8.28 -18.77
C GLY A 86 10.43 -9.53 -19.13
N ILE A 87 11.07 -10.18 -18.15
CA ILE A 87 11.76 -11.47 -18.36
C ILE A 87 10.75 -12.55 -18.77
N LEU A 88 9.61 -12.62 -18.06
CA LEU A 88 8.55 -13.59 -18.33
C LEU A 88 7.94 -13.41 -19.72
N MET A 89 7.67 -12.17 -20.13
CA MET A 89 7.24 -11.81 -21.47
C MET A 89 8.29 -12.17 -22.53
N GLY A 90 9.57 -11.97 -22.23
CA GLY A 90 10.69 -12.36 -23.10
C GLY A 90 10.67 -13.86 -23.38
N VAL A 91 10.54 -14.70 -22.34
CA VAL A 91 10.45 -16.16 -22.47
C VAL A 91 9.22 -16.56 -23.29
N ARG A 92 8.04 -15.98 -23.01
CA ARG A 92 6.81 -16.26 -23.77
C ARG A 92 6.95 -15.91 -25.24
N ASN A 93 7.43 -14.70 -25.55
CA ASN A 93 7.57 -14.23 -26.92
C ASN A 93 8.58 -15.06 -27.73
N GLN A 94 9.72 -15.40 -27.12
CA GLN A 94 10.70 -16.29 -27.76
C GLN A 94 10.11 -17.68 -28.04
N THR A 95 9.43 -18.26 -27.05
CA THR A 95 8.82 -19.58 -27.17
C THR A 95 7.70 -19.62 -28.21
N ASP A 96 6.87 -18.58 -28.26
CA ASP A 96 5.83 -18.40 -29.27
C ASP A 96 6.41 -18.23 -30.68
N THR A 97 7.51 -17.47 -30.79
CA THR A 97 8.21 -17.29 -32.07
C THR A 97 8.83 -18.59 -32.57
N ILE A 98 9.40 -19.39 -31.67
CA ILE A 98 9.93 -20.73 -32.00
C ILE A 98 8.79 -21.63 -32.50
N GLU A 99 7.69 -21.72 -31.75
CA GLU A 99 6.54 -22.56 -32.11
C GLU A 99 5.93 -22.11 -33.46
N ALA A 100 5.75 -20.81 -33.66
CA ALA A 100 5.21 -20.25 -34.89
C ALA A 100 6.14 -20.51 -36.09
N THR A 101 7.45 -20.35 -35.92
CA THR A 101 8.44 -20.60 -37.00
C THR A 101 8.51 -22.07 -37.36
N LEU A 102 8.54 -22.95 -36.36
CA LEU A 102 8.58 -24.40 -36.59
C LEU A 102 7.30 -24.91 -37.26
N LYS A 103 6.13 -24.49 -36.77
CA LYS A 103 4.84 -24.96 -37.28
C LYS A 103 4.47 -24.35 -38.63
N LYS A 104 4.61 -23.03 -38.78
CA LYS A 104 4.10 -22.30 -39.97
C LYS A 104 5.12 -22.19 -41.11
N LYS A 105 6.41 -22.41 -40.85
CA LYS A 105 7.43 -22.31 -41.90
C LYS A 105 8.17 -23.62 -42.09
N VAL A 106 8.92 -24.06 -41.08
CA VAL A 106 9.84 -25.21 -41.18
C VAL A 106 9.08 -26.49 -41.52
N GLN A 107 7.99 -26.79 -40.81
CA GLN A 107 7.19 -27.99 -41.06
C GLN A 107 6.52 -27.98 -42.44
N LEU A 108 6.02 -26.82 -42.90
CA LEU A 108 5.41 -26.70 -44.23
C LEU A 108 6.47 -26.87 -45.33
N GLN A 109 7.62 -26.21 -45.20
CA GLN A 109 8.72 -26.32 -46.15
C GLN A 109 9.31 -27.74 -46.19
N LEU A 110 9.47 -28.40 -45.05
CA LEU A 110 9.92 -29.81 -44.99
C LEU A 110 8.93 -30.77 -45.65
N THR A 111 7.63 -30.50 -45.58
CA THR A 111 6.62 -31.31 -46.29
C THR A 111 6.70 -31.05 -47.79
N ALA A 112 6.72 -29.80 -48.22
CA ALA A 112 6.84 -29.44 -49.64
C ALA A 112 8.14 -29.96 -50.28
N LEU A 113 9.28 -29.90 -49.58
CA LEU A 113 10.54 -30.50 -50.05
C LEU A 113 10.44 -32.03 -50.14
N GLY A 114 9.70 -32.66 -49.23
CA GLY A 114 9.46 -34.10 -49.29
C GLY A 114 8.73 -34.48 -50.59
N ASP A 115 7.69 -33.72 -50.94
CA ASP A 115 6.91 -33.93 -52.16
C ASP A 115 7.76 -33.67 -53.42
N ASP A 116 8.63 -32.65 -53.40
CA ASP A 116 9.57 -32.36 -54.51
C ASP A 116 10.60 -33.51 -54.69
N PHE A 117 10.96 -34.23 -53.62
CA PHE A 117 11.94 -35.32 -53.65
C PHE A 117 11.38 -36.69 -54.09
N ASP A 118 10.07 -36.82 -54.28
CA ASP A 118 9.45 -38.04 -54.80
C ASP A 118 9.69 -38.23 -56.31
N ALA A 119 10.31 -37.26 -56.98
CA ALA A 119 10.68 -37.35 -58.39
C ALA A 119 11.77 -38.43 -58.65
N PRO A 120 11.70 -39.17 -59.77
CA PRO A 120 12.61 -40.28 -60.04
C PRO A 120 14.05 -39.80 -60.28
N VAL A 121 15.00 -40.41 -59.56
CA VAL A 121 16.44 -40.08 -59.61
C VAL A 121 17.31 -41.33 -59.81
N SER A 122 18.48 -41.14 -60.42
CA SER A 122 19.40 -42.22 -60.79
C SER A 122 20.15 -42.84 -59.60
N ASN A 123 20.47 -42.07 -58.56
CA ASN A 123 21.25 -42.52 -57.41
C ASN A 123 20.37 -42.78 -56.17
N LYS A 124 19.89 -44.02 -56.04
CA LYS A 124 18.97 -44.44 -54.97
C LYS A 124 19.57 -44.35 -53.56
N THR A 125 20.87 -44.62 -53.40
CA THR A 125 21.55 -44.57 -52.10
C THR A 125 21.56 -43.15 -51.54
N MET A 126 21.85 -42.18 -52.41
CA MET A 126 21.91 -40.76 -52.04
C MET A 126 20.52 -40.18 -51.76
N LEU A 127 19.49 -40.64 -52.49
CA LEU A 127 18.09 -40.34 -52.18
C LEU A 127 17.68 -40.87 -50.80
N GLY A 128 18.07 -42.09 -50.45
CA GLY A 128 17.78 -42.67 -49.13
C GLY A 128 18.38 -41.85 -47.97
N LEU A 129 19.63 -41.39 -48.13
CA LEU A 129 20.28 -40.51 -47.14
C LEU A 129 19.59 -39.14 -47.03
N LEU A 130 19.17 -38.56 -48.15
CA LEU A 130 18.42 -37.29 -48.19
C LEU A 130 17.07 -37.40 -47.47
N LEU A 131 16.30 -38.45 -47.76
CA LEU A 131 15.00 -38.69 -47.11
C LEU A 131 15.15 -38.99 -45.61
N ALA A 132 16.19 -39.73 -45.22
CA ALA A 132 16.50 -39.97 -43.81
C ALA A 132 16.84 -38.66 -43.06
N ALA A 133 17.64 -37.79 -43.66
CA ALA A 133 17.95 -36.48 -43.09
C ALA A 133 16.70 -35.59 -42.99
N LEU A 134 15.84 -35.59 -44.01
CA LEU A 134 14.58 -34.84 -44.02
C LEU A 134 13.57 -35.36 -42.96
N GLN A 135 13.47 -36.68 -42.79
CA GLN A 135 12.67 -37.27 -41.71
C GLN A 135 13.22 -36.91 -40.33
N SER A 136 14.55 -36.95 -40.16
CA SER A 136 15.20 -36.50 -38.92
C SER A 136 14.88 -35.04 -38.62
N MET A 137 14.88 -34.15 -39.63
CA MET A 137 14.47 -32.75 -39.45
C MET A 137 13.00 -32.63 -39.03
N LYS A 138 12.08 -33.39 -39.63
CA LYS A 138 10.65 -33.40 -39.24
C LYS A 138 10.47 -33.86 -37.78
N GLN A 139 11.17 -34.91 -37.36
CA GLN A 139 11.11 -35.39 -35.98
C GLN A 139 11.67 -34.37 -34.99
N ASN A 140 12.84 -33.81 -35.27
CA ASN A 140 13.45 -32.78 -34.42
C ASN A 140 12.59 -31.50 -34.35
N THR A 141 11.89 -31.15 -35.43
CA THR A 141 10.92 -30.03 -35.46
C THR A 141 9.80 -30.25 -34.43
N ASN A 142 9.22 -31.45 -34.40
CA ASN A 142 8.16 -31.80 -33.44
C ASN A 142 8.65 -31.81 -32.00
N ILE A 143 9.86 -32.34 -31.75
CA ILE A 143 10.48 -32.33 -30.41
C ILE A 143 10.67 -30.89 -29.94
N ALA A 144 11.29 -30.04 -30.76
CA ALA A 144 11.54 -28.64 -30.42
C ALA A 144 10.22 -27.88 -30.14
N MET A 145 9.17 -28.07 -30.93
CA MET A 145 7.86 -27.47 -30.69
C MET A 145 7.24 -27.92 -29.36
N ASN A 146 7.22 -29.23 -29.08
CA ASN A 146 6.63 -29.75 -27.86
C ASN A 146 7.38 -29.27 -26.62
N ARG A 147 8.72 -29.22 -26.67
CA ARG A 147 9.55 -28.69 -25.58
C ARG A 147 9.31 -27.21 -25.33
N SER A 148 9.20 -26.40 -26.39
CA SER A 148 8.80 -25.01 -26.29
C SER A 148 7.45 -24.85 -25.59
N PHE A 149 6.42 -25.59 -26.03
CA PHE A 149 5.11 -25.54 -25.39
C PHE A 149 5.13 -25.90 -23.90
N GLU A 150 5.88 -26.95 -23.52
CA GLU A 150 6.03 -27.39 -22.13
C GLU A 150 6.71 -26.33 -21.24
N ILE A 151 7.66 -25.56 -21.78
CA ILE A 151 8.30 -24.43 -21.07
C ILE A 151 7.31 -23.28 -20.86
N ARG A 152 6.49 -22.95 -21.87
CA ARG A 152 5.51 -21.86 -21.79
C ARG A 152 4.33 -22.15 -20.86
N LYS A 153 3.90 -23.41 -20.76
CA LYS A 153 2.70 -23.83 -20.00
C LYS A 153 2.65 -23.33 -18.54
N PRO A 154 3.67 -23.54 -17.69
CA PRO A 154 3.65 -23.03 -16.31
C PRO A 154 3.69 -21.50 -16.24
N LEU A 155 4.30 -20.85 -17.25
CA LEU A 155 4.46 -19.41 -17.31
C LEU A 155 3.12 -18.72 -17.59
N ASN A 156 2.24 -19.28 -18.42
CA ASN A 156 0.93 -18.67 -18.74
C ASN A 156 0.01 -18.46 -17.53
N GLY A 157 0.19 -19.21 -16.45
CA GLY A 157 -0.57 -19.03 -15.21
C GLY A 157 -0.13 -17.82 -14.37
N ILE A 158 1.01 -17.21 -14.69
CA ILE A 158 1.63 -16.15 -13.88
C ILE A 158 1.46 -14.82 -14.61
N SER A 159 0.44 -14.02 -14.27
CA SER A 159 0.26 -12.68 -14.84
C SER A 159 0.54 -11.62 -13.78
N LEU A 160 1.68 -10.93 -13.90
CA LEU A 160 2.04 -9.83 -13.00
C LEU A 160 1.42 -8.50 -13.46
N ALA A 161 1.12 -8.34 -14.74
CA ALA A 161 0.57 -7.11 -15.30
C ALA A 161 -0.64 -6.57 -14.52
N GLY A 162 -1.57 -7.45 -14.11
CA GLY A 162 -2.73 -7.05 -13.30
C GLY A 162 -2.36 -6.56 -11.91
N ALA A 163 -1.44 -7.26 -11.23
CA ALA A 163 -0.96 -6.89 -9.90
C ALA A 163 -0.12 -5.60 -9.93
N ILE A 164 0.74 -5.42 -10.95
CA ILE A 164 1.53 -4.22 -11.19
C ILE A 164 0.59 -3.02 -11.41
N GLY A 165 -0.37 -3.15 -12.33
CA GLY A 165 -1.31 -2.06 -12.63
C GLY A 165 -2.20 -1.69 -11.43
N MET A 166 -2.61 -2.67 -10.62
CA MET A 166 -3.34 -2.40 -9.38
C MET A 166 -2.44 -1.70 -8.35
N GLY A 167 -1.21 -2.18 -8.16
CA GLY A 167 -0.23 -1.59 -7.25
C GLY A 167 0.08 -0.14 -7.57
N GLU A 168 0.30 0.18 -8.85
CA GLU A 168 0.51 1.56 -9.31
C GLU A 168 -0.68 2.46 -9.02
N LYS A 169 -1.90 2.01 -9.34
CA LYS A 169 -3.12 2.78 -9.08
C LYS A 169 -3.35 3.01 -7.59
N ILE A 170 -3.14 1.99 -6.77
CA ILE A 170 -3.24 2.10 -5.31
C ILE A 170 -2.22 3.13 -4.81
N GLU A 171 -0.97 3.06 -5.26
CA GLU A 171 0.08 3.94 -4.75
C GLU A 171 -0.10 5.39 -5.22
N GLN A 172 -0.53 5.59 -6.47
CA GLN A 172 -0.89 6.90 -7.02
C GLN A 172 -2.02 7.57 -6.24
N LEU A 173 -2.91 6.80 -5.60
CA LEU A 173 -3.97 7.34 -4.75
C LEU A 173 -3.53 7.47 -3.28
N ARG A 174 -2.88 6.44 -2.73
CA ARG A 174 -2.49 6.36 -1.32
C ARG A 174 -1.55 7.50 -0.94
N TRP A 175 -0.47 7.68 -1.70
CA TRP A 175 0.57 8.65 -1.38
C TRP A 175 0.08 10.10 -1.28
N PRO A 176 -0.66 10.66 -2.26
CA PRO A 176 -1.13 12.04 -2.15
C PRO A 176 -2.23 12.18 -1.10
N VAL A 177 -3.08 11.18 -0.90
CA VAL A 177 -4.12 11.21 0.14
C VAL A 177 -3.49 11.25 1.54
N THR A 178 -2.50 10.41 1.81
CA THR A 178 -1.79 10.42 3.10
C THR A 178 -1.01 11.71 3.30
N MET A 179 -0.35 12.24 2.27
CA MET A 179 0.31 13.55 2.32
C MET A 179 -0.70 14.66 2.65
N ALA A 180 -1.83 14.72 1.94
CA ALA A 180 -2.86 15.73 2.17
C ALA A 180 -3.44 15.68 3.59
N VAL A 181 -3.73 14.48 4.10
CA VAL A 181 -4.21 14.29 5.48
C VAL A 181 -3.18 14.77 6.49
N LEU A 182 -1.91 14.34 6.37
CA LEU A 182 -0.85 14.74 7.30
C LEU A 182 -0.57 16.26 7.22
N SER A 183 -0.57 16.85 6.03
CA SER A 183 -0.46 18.31 5.86
C SER A 183 -1.62 19.05 6.52
N ALA A 184 -2.85 18.57 6.37
CA ALA A 184 -4.01 19.16 7.05
C ALA A 184 -3.88 19.09 8.57
N LEU A 185 -3.36 17.98 9.13
CA LEU A 185 -3.09 17.87 10.58
C LEU A 185 -2.04 18.89 11.05
N LEU A 186 -0.97 19.12 10.29
CA LEU A 186 0.01 20.18 10.60
C LEU A 186 -0.62 21.57 10.59
N VAL A 187 -1.46 21.87 9.60
CA VAL A 187 -2.18 23.15 9.53
C VAL A 187 -3.07 23.33 10.77
N LEU A 188 -3.78 22.28 11.22
CA LEU A 188 -4.58 22.33 12.44
C LEU A 188 -3.73 22.62 13.68
N CYS A 189 -2.53 22.04 13.79
CA CYS A 189 -1.60 22.35 14.88
C CYS A 189 -1.17 23.83 14.87
N VAL A 190 -0.87 24.40 13.70
CA VAL A 190 -0.51 25.82 13.56
C VAL A 190 -1.69 26.72 13.92
N VAL A 191 -2.90 26.40 13.42
CA VAL A 191 -4.13 27.13 13.75
C VAL A 191 -4.37 27.15 15.26
N LEU A 192 -4.15 26.03 15.95
CA LEU A 192 -4.25 25.98 17.41
C LEU A 192 -3.25 26.91 18.10
N VAL A 193 -1.97 26.88 17.69
CA VAL A 193 -0.93 27.75 18.26
C VAL A 193 -1.30 29.23 18.07
N VAL A 194 -1.75 29.61 16.87
CA VAL A 194 -2.23 30.97 16.57
C VAL A 194 -3.46 31.32 17.39
N GLY A 195 -4.42 30.40 17.54
CA GLY A 195 -5.62 30.57 18.36
C GLY A 195 -5.29 30.85 19.83
N VAL A 196 -4.33 30.11 20.39
CA VAL A 196 -3.83 30.30 21.77
C VAL A 196 -3.06 31.61 21.93
N ALA A 197 -2.27 32.01 20.92
CA ALA A 197 -1.52 33.25 20.93
C ALA A 197 -2.43 34.48 20.84
N ARG A 198 -3.43 34.45 19.94
CA ARG A 198 -4.36 35.56 19.68
C ARG A 198 -5.58 35.61 20.61
N HIS A 199 -5.76 34.61 21.48
CA HIS A 199 -6.94 34.49 22.34
C HIS A 199 -8.29 34.49 21.58
N SER A 200 -8.29 34.03 20.32
CA SER A 200 -9.50 34.07 19.48
C SER A 200 -10.41 32.88 19.77
N ARG A 201 -11.61 33.16 20.28
CA ARG A 201 -12.62 32.13 20.56
C ARG A 201 -13.09 31.40 19.31
N CYS A 202 -13.28 32.14 18.21
CA CYS A 202 -13.73 31.58 16.95
C CYS A 202 -12.74 30.50 16.46
N VAL A 203 -11.43 30.81 16.52
CA VAL A 203 -10.37 29.87 16.11
C VAL A 203 -10.34 28.61 16.97
N LEU A 204 -10.47 28.73 18.30
CA LEU A 204 -10.52 27.58 19.20
C LEU A 204 -11.76 26.70 18.95
N ILE A 205 -12.94 27.31 18.76
CA ILE A 205 -14.17 26.56 18.43
C ILE A 205 -14.01 25.81 17.11
N THR A 206 -13.47 26.45 16.07
CA THR A 206 -13.20 25.78 14.79
C THR A 206 -12.20 24.63 14.94
N PHE A 207 -11.14 24.83 15.74
CA PHE A 207 -10.16 23.79 16.03
C PHE A 207 -10.80 22.58 16.74
N SER A 208 -11.70 22.81 17.70
CA SER A 208 -12.43 21.72 18.38
C SER A 208 -13.23 20.85 17.40
N VAL A 209 -13.88 21.45 16.41
CA VAL A 209 -14.67 20.71 15.40
C VAL A 209 -13.75 19.92 14.45
N PHE A 210 -12.79 20.58 13.80
CA PHE A 210 -11.86 19.91 12.89
C PHE A 210 -10.92 18.93 13.61
N GLY A 211 -10.58 19.22 14.86
CA GLY A 211 -9.80 18.35 15.74
C GLY A 211 -10.53 17.05 16.05
N LEU A 212 -11.85 17.06 16.21
CA LEU A 212 -12.63 15.83 16.36
C LEU A 212 -12.56 14.95 15.11
N PHE A 213 -12.70 15.54 13.92
CA PHE A 213 -12.50 14.82 12.66
C PHE A 213 -11.08 14.28 12.53
N ALA A 214 -10.07 15.06 12.92
CA ALA A 214 -8.67 14.63 12.96
C ALA A 214 -8.44 13.43 13.90
N VAL A 215 -9.09 13.40 15.07
CA VAL A 215 -9.08 12.23 15.97
C VAL A 215 -9.66 11.02 15.24
N ILE A 216 -10.83 11.16 14.62
CA ILE A 216 -11.50 10.06 13.91
C ILE A 216 -10.60 9.49 12.82
N VAL A 217 -10.08 10.35 11.95
CA VAL A 217 -9.20 9.95 10.85
C VAL A 217 -7.91 9.31 11.39
N SER A 218 -7.29 9.87 12.43
CA SER A 218 -6.03 9.32 12.98
C SER A 218 -6.18 7.89 13.49
N TRP A 219 -7.27 7.59 14.20
CA TRP A 219 -7.53 6.24 14.70
C TRP A 219 -7.94 5.25 13.60
N LEU A 220 -8.71 5.69 12.59
CA LEU A 220 -9.01 4.87 11.43
C LEU A 220 -7.73 4.52 10.65
N MET A 221 -6.84 5.49 10.48
CA MET A 221 -5.54 5.27 9.84
C MET A 221 -4.65 4.37 10.69
N ALA A 222 -4.65 4.50 12.02
CA ALA A 222 -3.95 3.58 12.92
C ALA A 222 -4.44 2.13 12.79
N SER A 223 -5.76 1.92 12.70
CA SER A 223 -6.36 0.60 12.42
C SER A 223 -5.89 0.04 11.09
N LEU A 224 -5.93 0.84 10.03
CA LEU A 224 -5.50 0.43 8.70
C LEU A 224 -4.00 0.09 8.69
N TYR A 225 -3.16 0.96 9.22
CA TYR A 225 -1.70 0.77 9.28
C TYR A 225 -1.33 -0.44 10.12
N LEU A 226 -2.01 -0.69 11.24
CA LEU A 226 -1.79 -1.89 12.04
C LEU A 226 -2.11 -3.16 11.25
N ALA A 227 -3.26 -3.20 10.57
CA ALA A 227 -3.65 -4.34 9.76
C ALA A 227 -2.65 -4.59 8.61
N THR A 228 -2.22 -3.54 7.91
CA THR A 228 -1.24 -3.66 6.83
C THR A 228 0.14 -4.04 7.33
N SER A 229 0.59 -3.51 8.47
CA SER A 229 1.89 -3.86 9.07
C SER A 229 1.95 -5.31 9.53
N VAL A 230 0.85 -5.85 10.08
CA VAL A 230 0.78 -7.28 10.44
C VAL A 230 0.80 -8.16 9.19
N ALA A 231 -0.04 -7.84 8.20
CA ALA A 231 -0.05 -8.59 6.94
C ALA A 231 1.30 -8.58 6.24
N LEU A 232 1.97 -7.42 6.23
CA LEU A 232 3.27 -7.28 5.62
C LEU A 232 4.38 -7.91 6.46
N GLY A 233 4.29 -7.84 7.79
CA GLY A 233 5.21 -8.51 8.70
C GLY A 233 5.19 -10.03 8.50
N ASP A 234 4.00 -10.63 8.38
CA ASP A 234 3.85 -12.06 8.09
C ASP A 234 4.51 -12.45 6.75
N LEU A 235 4.35 -11.59 5.73
CA LEU A 235 5.02 -11.76 4.45
C LEU A 235 6.54 -11.66 4.59
N CYS A 236 7.04 -10.68 5.35
CA CYS A 236 8.48 -10.44 5.52
C CYS A 236 9.20 -11.50 6.35
N VAL A 237 8.49 -12.23 7.22
CA VAL A 237 9.06 -13.38 7.96
C VAL A 237 9.34 -14.56 7.03
N SER A 238 8.46 -14.81 6.06
CA SER A 238 8.61 -15.95 5.13
C SER A 238 8.02 -15.65 3.75
N PRO A 239 8.70 -14.81 2.93
CA PRO A 239 8.16 -14.37 1.65
C PRO A 239 7.95 -15.57 0.69
N ASP A 240 8.85 -16.56 0.72
CA ASP A 240 8.75 -17.78 -0.09
C ASP A 240 7.52 -18.63 0.27
N GLY A 241 7.24 -18.75 1.56
CA GLY A 241 6.08 -19.49 2.08
C GLY A 241 4.75 -18.81 1.79
N TYR A 242 4.76 -17.48 1.64
CA TYR A 242 3.58 -16.72 1.22
C TYR A 242 3.31 -16.92 -0.28
N LEU A 243 4.36 -16.79 -1.10
CA LEU A 243 4.32 -16.94 -2.56
C LEU A 243 3.88 -18.34 -3.01
N THR A 244 4.41 -19.39 -2.39
CA THR A 244 4.06 -20.79 -2.71
C THR A 244 2.59 -21.13 -2.42
N ARG A 245 1.99 -20.53 -1.37
CA ARG A 245 0.56 -20.70 -1.06
C ARG A 245 -0.35 -19.88 -1.97
N ALA A 246 0.15 -18.81 -2.57
CA ALA A 246 -0.62 -17.94 -3.45
C ALA A 246 -0.82 -18.54 -4.85
N VAL A 247 -0.02 -19.55 -5.23
CA VAL A 247 -0.02 -20.12 -6.58
C VAL A 247 -0.77 -21.47 -6.60
N PRO A 248 -1.75 -21.67 -7.49
CA PRO A 248 -2.68 -22.81 -7.42
C PRO A 248 -2.13 -24.14 -7.95
N SER A 249 -0.97 -24.18 -8.62
CA SER A 249 -0.43 -25.41 -9.22
C SER A 249 0.88 -25.86 -8.58
N THR A 250 1.01 -27.17 -8.35
CA THR A 250 2.22 -27.81 -7.79
C THR A 250 3.45 -27.55 -8.65
N LEU A 251 3.30 -27.62 -9.98
CA LEU A 251 4.36 -27.33 -10.94
C LEU A 251 4.87 -25.89 -10.84
N ALA A 252 3.97 -24.91 -10.64
CA ALA A 252 4.39 -23.52 -10.48
C ALA A 252 5.03 -23.26 -9.11
N SER A 253 4.66 -24.01 -8.07
CA SER A 253 5.32 -23.94 -6.76
C SER A 253 6.79 -24.40 -6.83
N GLU A 254 7.10 -25.45 -7.59
CA GLU A 254 8.48 -25.93 -7.78
C GLU A 254 9.32 -24.92 -8.57
N VAL A 255 8.77 -24.39 -9.66
CA VAL A 255 9.40 -23.34 -10.47
C VAL A 255 9.67 -22.09 -9.63
N LEU A 256 8.70 -21.68 -8.81
CA LEU A 256 8.86 -20.52 -7.93
C LEU A 256 9.96 -20.75 -6.90
N SER A 257 10.00 -21.92 -6.26
CA SER A 257 11.04 -22.28 -5.31
C SER A 257 12.45 -22.26 -5.93
N TYR A 258 12.60 -22.68 -7.19
CA TYR A 258 13.87 -22.57 -7.92
C TYR A 258 14.33 -21.11 -8.05
N TYR A 259 13.44 -20.20 -8.46
CA TYR A 259 13.79 -18.79 -8.62
C TYR A 259 13.97 -18.03 -7.31
N THR A 260 13.27 -18.41 -6.24
CA THR A 260 13.39 -17.69 -4.97
C THR A 260 14.60 -18.10 -4.15
N HIS A 261 15.06 -19.35 -4.22
CA HIS A 261 16.25 -19.81 -3.48
C HIS A 261 17.54 -19.76 -4.31
N CYS A 262 17.46 -20.04 -5.62
CA CYS A 262 18.59 -20.02 -6.55
C CYS A 262 19.86 -20.73 -6.00
N GLU A 263 19.68 -21.91 -5.39
CA GLU A 263 20.78 -22.74 -4.88
C GLU A 263 21.61 -23.32 -6.02
N ASN A 264 22.94 -23.35 -5.86
CA ASN A 264 23.85 -23.92 -6.86
C ASN A 264 23.69 -25.44 -7.06
N THR A 265 23.12 -26.15 -6.08
CA THR A 265 22.90 -27.60 -6.10
C THR A 265 21.60 -27.99 -6.78
N ARG A 266 20.63 -27.08 -6.91
CA ARG A 266 19.37 -27.35 -7.60
C ARG A 266 19.53 -27.19 -9.10
N SER A 267 19.16 -28.23 -9.84
CA SER A 267 19.06 -28.17 -11.29
C SER A 267 17.86 -27.31 -11.72
N ASN A 268 18.00 -26.63 -12.86
CA ASN A 268 16.91 -25.86 -13.46
C ASN A 268 15.73 -26.81 -13.80
N PRO A 269 14.49 -26.53 -13.35
CA PRO A 269 13.32 -27.36 -13.66
C PRO A 269 13.03 -27.47 -15.17
N PHE A 270 13.51 -26.50 -15.95
CA PHE A 270 13.43 -26.49 -17.41
C PHE A 270 14.64 -27.14 -18.09
N SER A 271 15.68 -27.54 -17.34
CA SER A 271 16.95 -28.03 -17.91
C SER A 271 16.76 -29.15 -18.91
N GLN A 272 15.97 -30.17 -18.56
CA GLN A 272 15.70 -31.30 -19.46
C GLN A 272 14.99 -30.84 -20.75
N ARG A 273 13.98 -29.97 -20.62
CA ARG A 273 13.19 -29.50 -21.76
C ARG A 273 14.00 -28.58 -22.67
N LEU A 274 14.85 -27.74 -22.08
CA LEU A 274 15.79 -26.88 -22.79
C LEU A 274 16.85 -27.70 -23.52
N ASN A 275 17.47 -28.67 -22.85
CA ASN A 275 18.51 -29.49 -23.44
C ASN A 275 17.96 -30.31 -24.63
N ASP A 276 16.81 -30.97 -24.46
CA ASP A 276 16.14 -31.70 -25.54
C ASP A 276 15.78 -30.78 -26.72
N GLY A 277 15.25 -29.59 -26.44
CA GLY A 277 14.91 -28.60 -27.47
C GLY A 277 16.14 -28.05 -28.20
N GLN A 278 17.23 -27.83 -27.47
CA GLN A 278 18.50 -27.33 -28.02
C GLN A 278 19.19 -28.38 -28.88
N ILE A 279 19.24 -29.64 -28.43
CA ILE A 279 19.75 -30.77 -29.20
C ILE A 279 18.93 -30.94 -30.49
N ALA A 280 17.60 -30.90 -30.39
CA ALA A 280 16.73 -30.98 -31.57
C ALA A 280 16.99 -29.83 -32.56
N ALA A 281 17.16 -28.59 -32.06
CA ALA A 281 17.47 -27.44 -32.90
C ALA A 281 18.86 -27.53 -33.57
N SER A 282 19.87 -28.03 -32.85
CA SER A 282 21.21 -28.26 -33.39
C SER A 282 21.19 -29.33 -34.47
N ASN A 283 20.53 -30.46 -34.20
CA ASN A 283 20.39 -31.56 -35.15
C ASN A 283 19.66 -31.12 -36.43
N MET A 284 18.64 -30.26 -36.33
CA MET A 284 18.00 -29.68 -37.53
C MET A 284 18.99 -28.87 -38.36
N ARG A 285 19.83 -28.05 -37.70
CA ARG A 285 20.82 -27.23 -38.40
C ARG A 285 21.90 -28.10 -39.07
N GLU A 286 22.38 -29.12 -38.39
CA GLU A 286 23.38 -30.04 -38.95
C GLU A 286 22.82 -30.83 -40.13
N ASN A 287 21.61 -31.39 -39.98
CA ASN A 287 20.92 -32.09 -41.07
C ASN A 287 20.64 -31.16 -42.26
N MET A 288 20.47 -29.86 -42.05
CA MET A 288 20.25 -28.91 -43.14
C MET A 288 21.43 -28.84 -44.11
N ASN A 289 22.67 -28.97 -43.62
CA ASN A 289 23.86 -29.01 -44.49
C ASN A 289 23.83 -30.26 -45.38
N THR A 290 23.45 -31.40 -44.81
CA THR A 290 23.30 -32.67 -45.50
C THR A 290 22.20 -32.62 -46.56
N VAL A 291 21.01 -32.13 -46.18
CA VAL A 291 19.86 -31.97 -47.09
C VAL A 291 20.22 -31.02 -48.23
N THR A 292 20.84 -29.88 -47.94
CA THR A 292 21.22 -28.91 -48.98
C THR A 292 22.22 -29.50 -49.98
N ARG A 293 23.26 -30.20 -49.49
CA ARG A 293 24.28 -30.79 -50.36
C ARG A 293 23.68 -31.85 -51.29
N PHE A 294 22.95 -32.81 -50.73
CA PHE A 294 22.40 -33.90 -51.52
C PHE A 294 21.25 -33.44 -52.43
N ALA A 295 20.40 -32.51 -51.98
CA ALA A 295 19.31 -32.01 -52.80
C ALA A 295 19.83 -31.30 -54.06
N LEU A 296 20.87 -30.47 -53.96
CA LEU A 296 21.45 -29.77 -55.11
C LEU A 296 22.23 -30.69 -56.06
N GLU A 297 22.77 -31.79 -55.54
CA GLU A 297 23.49 -32.80 -56.34
C GLU A 297 22.53 -33.72 -57.10
N LEU A 298 21.39 -34.09 -56.51
CA LEU A 298 20.36 -34.92 -57.15
C LEU A 298 19.47 -34.12 -58.08
N PHE A 299 18.99 -32.96 -57.61
CA PHE A 299 17.99 -32.15 -58.28
C PHE A 299 18.66 -30.85 -58.73
N LYS A 300 19.04 -30.77 -60.01
CA LYS A 300 19.67 -29.58 -60.62
C LYS A 300 18.70 -28.39 -60.80
N GLU A 301 17.59 -28.38 -60.07
CA GLU A 301 16.51 -27.43 -60.25
C GLU A 301 16.79 -26.09 -59.56
N GLN A 302 16.76 -25.02 -60.34
CA GLN A 302 17.05 -23.65 -59.89
C GLN A 302 16.02 -23.14 -58.85
N HIS A 303 14.82 -23.73 -58.83
CA HIS A 303 13.75 -23.36 -57.90
C HIS A 303 13.98 -23.88 -56.46
N LEU A 304 14.88 -24.85 -56.27
CA LEU A 304 15.06 -25.54 -55.00
C LEU A 304 16.02 -24.80 -54.06
N GLN A 305 17.03 -24.13 -54.62
CA GLN A 305 17.97 -23.30 -53.86
C GLN A 305 17.28 -22.26 -52.95
N PRO A 306 16.36 -21.41 -53.44
CA PRO A 306 15.73 -20.40 -52.58
C PRO A 306 14.91 -21.03 -51.45
N LYS A 307 14.25 -22.18 -51.66
CA LYS A 307 13.52 -22.91 -50.61
C LYS A 307 14.49 -23.41 -49.53
N LEU A 308 15.60 -24.03 -49.92
CA LEU A 308 16.64 -24.52 -49.02
C LEU A 308 17.30 -23.37 -48.24
N THR A 309 17.64 -22.27 -48.90
CA THR A 309 18.22 -21.10 -48.21
C THR A 309 17.25 -20.51 -47.19
N SER A 310 15.97 -20.36 -47.55
CA SER A 310 14.93 -19.90 -46.60
C SER A 310 14.81 -20.83 -45.40
N LEU A 311 14.75 -22.14 -45.62
CA LEU A 311 14.63 -23.14 -44.56
C LEU A 311 15.85 -23.12 -43.63
N SER A 312 17.05 -22.96 -44.18
CA SER A 312 18.29 -22.83 -43.41
C SER A 312 18.29 -21.60 -42.50
N ILE A 313 17.78 -20.46 -42.99
CA ILE A 313 17.65 -19.23 -42.20
C ILE A 313 16.64 -19.43 -41.06
N ASP A 314 15.48 -20.04 -41.31
CA ASP A 314 14.46 -20.27 -40.29
C ASP A 314 14.96 -21.27 -39.22
N VAL A 315 15.60 -22.37 -39.60
CA VAL A 315 16.22 -23.34 -38.68
C VAL A 315 17.33 -22.67 -37.86
N SER A 316 18.16 -21.83 -38.50
CA SER A 316 19.21 -21.10 -37.79
C SER A 316 18.64 -20.10 -36.79
N THR A 317 17.53 -19.45 -37.13
CA THR A 317 16.79 -18.57 -36.22
C THR A 317 16.27 -19.33 -35.01
N VAL A 318 15.63 -20.49 -35.23
CA VAL A 318 15.13 -21.33 -34.13
C VAL A 318 16.24 -21.74 -33.17
N ASN A 319 17.37 -22.21 -33.67
CA ASN A 319 18.47 -22.60 -32.79
C ASN A 319 19.05 -21.40 -32.03
N LYS A 320 19.12 -20.20 -32.62
CA LYS A 320 19.55 -18.99 -31.88
C LYS A 320 18.58 -18.66 -30.75
N LEU A 321 17.27 -18.70 -31.03
CA LEU A 321 16.23 -18.44 -30.04
C LEU A 321 16.24 -19.48 -28.91
N MET A 322 16.41 -20.76 -29.25
CA MET A 322 16.46 -21.84 -28.25
C MET A 322 17.68 -21.73 -27.33
N SER A 323 18.86 -21.38 -27.88
CA SER A 323 20.04 -21.09 -27.07
C SER A 323 19.88 -19.84 -26.20
N GLY A 324 19.17 -18.82 -26.69
CA GLY A 324 18.82 -17.62 -25.91
C GLY A 324 17.87 -17.91 -24.74
N LEU A 325 16.97 -18.88 -24.90
CA LEU A 325 16.00 -19.25 -23.86
C LEU A 325 16.68 -19.73 -22.58
N THR A 326 17.82 -20.40 -22.70
CA THR A 326 18.64 -20.86 -21.56
C THR A 326 19.11 -19.71 -20.68
N THR A 327 19.43 -18.54 -21.26
CA THR A 327 19.89 -17.39 -20.47
C THR A 327 18.73 -16.65 -19.81
N LEU A 328 17.55 -16.60 -20.45
CA LEU A 328 16.35 -16.00 -19.86
C LEU A 328 15.79 -16.81 -18.70
N LEU A 329 15.94 -18.14 -18.73
CA LEU A 329 15.43 -19.05 -17.70
C LEU A 329 16.42 -19.29 -16.54
N ASP A 330 17.61 -18.70 -16.57
CA ASP A 330 18.55 -18.75 -15.46
C ASP A 330 17.95 -18.10 -14.20
N CYS A 331 18.21 -18.67 -13.01
CA CYS A 331 17.62 -18.17 -11.77
C CYS A 331 18.20 -16.82 -11.35
N LYS A 332 19.46 -16.53 -11.68
CA LYS A 332 20.20 -15.38 -11.12
C LYS A 332 19.55 -14.02 -11.40
N PRO A 333 19.13 -13.69 -12.64
CA PRO A 333 18.52 -12.38 -12.92
C PRO A 333 17.19 -12.19 -12.20
N LEU A 334 16.34 -13.22 -12.17
CA LEU A 334 15.02 -13.16 -11.54
C LEU A 334 15.14 -13.15 -10.02
N HIS A 335 16.01 -13.99 -9.46
CA HIS A 335 16.32 -14.03 -8.03
C HIS A 335 16.81 -12.67 -7.53
N LYS A 336 17.68 -11.99 -8.29
CA LYS A 336 18.13 -10.63 -7.96
C LYS A 336 16.96 -9.64 -7.84
N GLN A 337 16.01 -9.67 -8.79
CA GLN A 337 14.83 -8.81 -8.74
C GLN A 337 13.91 -9.19 -7.58
N TYR A 338 13.74 -10.49 -7.32
CA TYR A 338 12.95 -11.00 -6.18
C TYR A 338 13.52 -10.53 -4.84
N VAL A 339 14.81 -10.73 -4.59
CA VAL A 339 15.47 -10.29 -3.35
C VAL A 339 15.41 -8.76 -3.23
N HIS A 340 15.60 -8.03 -4.33
CA HIS A 340 15.47 -6.57 -4.31
C HIS A 340 14.05 -6.14 -3.93
N ALA A 341 13.02 -6.72 -4.57
CA ALA A 341 11.62 -6.47 -4.25
C ALA A 341 11.28 -6.76 -2.77
N ALA A 342 11.67 -7.95 -2.28
CA ALA A 342 11.44 -8.34 -0.90
C ALA A 342 12.15 -7.39 0.08
N LYS A 343 13.41 -7.04 -0.21
CA LYS A 343 14.18 -6.12 0.62
C LYS A 343 13.57 -4.73 0.63
N SER A 344 13.18 -4.17 -0.50
CA SER A 344 12.56 -2.84 -0.57
C SER A 344 11.23 -2.80 0.18
N LEU A 345 10.40 -3.83 0.03
CA LEU A 345 9.12 -3.89 0.74
C LEU A 345 9.30 -4.09 2.25
N CYS A 346 10.23 -4.94 2.69
CA CYS A 346 10.41 -5.29 4.09
C CYS A 346 11.31 -4.31 4.86
N HIS A 347 12.29 -3.67 4.23
CA HIS A 347 13.15 -2.68 4.89
C HIS A 347 12.67 -1.24 4.75
N LEU A 348 12.08 -0.85 3.62
CA LEU A 348 11.55 0.52 3.48
C LEU A 348 10.05 0.53 3.78
N GLY A 349 9.27 -0.35 3.14
CA GLY A 349 7.82 -0.40 3.31
C GLY A 349 7.37 -0.70 4.75
N LEU A 350 7.86 -1.77 5.37
CA LEU A 350 7.43 -2.17 6.71
C LEU A 350 7.88 -1.17 7.80
N TYR A 351 9.10 -0.65 7.71
CA TYR A 351 9.60 0.36 8.64
C TYR A 351 8.83 1.68 8.50
N GLY A 352 8.60 2.13 7.26
CA GLY A 352 7.77 3.30 6.98
C GLY A 352 6.35 3.15 7.53
N LEU A 353 5.70 2.00 7.30
CA LEU A 353 4.39 1.70 7.87
C LEU A 353 4.39 1.71 9.40
N THR A 354 5.47 1.25 10.03
CA THR A 354 5.61 1.28 11.49
C THR A 354 5.72 2.73 12.00
N PHE A 355 6.48 3.59 11.33
CA PHE A 355 6.52 5.02 11.67
C PHE A 355 5.17 5.71 11.46
N MET A 356 4.46 5.40 10.38
CA MET A 356 3.11 5.91 10.12
C MET A 356 2.11 5.44 11.18
N LEU A 357 2.19 4.19 11.62
CA LEU A 357 1.37 3.65 12.71
C LEU A 357 1.63 4.39 14.02
N LEU A 358 2.89 4.49 14.45
CA LEU A 358 3.26 5.20 15.68
C LEU A 358 2.85 6.68 15.62
N ALA A 359 3.08 7.33 14.48
CA ALA A 359 2.66 8.71 14.24
C ALA A 359 1.13 8.87 14.35
N SER A 360 0.35 7.95 13.76
CA SER A 360 -1.12 8.00 13.79
C SER A 360 -1.68 7.78 15.19
N LEU A 361 -1.11 6.86 15.98
CA LEU A 361 -1.48 6.63 17.37
C LEU A 361 -1.14 7.85 18.23
N ALA A 362 0.07 8.39 18.10
CA ALA A 362 0.51 9.59 18.82
C ALA A 362 -0.35 10.80 18.45
N ALA A 363 -0.62 11.03 17.16
CA ALA A 363 -1.48 12.10 16.69
C ALA A 363 -2.91 11.96 17.23
N GLY A 364 -3.50 10.75 17.16
CA GLY A 364 -4.83 10.48 17.71
C GLY A 364 -4.91 10.78 19.21
N LEU A 365 -3.91 10.38 19.99
CA LEU A 365 -3.82 10.68 21.42
C LEU A 365 -3.65 12.19 21.67
N PHE A 366 -2.71 12.84 20.99
CA PHE A 366 -2.47 14.28 21.17
C PHE A 366 -3.68 15.10 20.76
N PHE A 367 -4.32 14.85 19.62
CA PHE A 367 -5.54 15.55 19.23
C PHE A 367 -6.69 15.31 20.21
N THR A 368 -6.82 14.12 20.78
CA THR A 368 -7.82 13.84 21.83
C THR A 368 -7.59 14.73 23.04
N VAL A 369 -6.34 14.82 23.53
CA VAL A 369 -5.99 15.69 24.66
C VAL A 369 -6.13 17.17 24.29
N LEU A 370 -5.74 17.57 23.08
CA LEU A 370 -5.86 18.96 22.61
C LEU A 370 -7.32 19.40 22.54
N VAL A 371 -8.22 18.59 21.95
CA VAL A 371 -9.66 18.87 21.91
C VAL A 371 -10.23 18.92 23.33
N TRP A 372 -9.77 18.03 24.22
CA TRP A 372 -10.23 18.03 25.61
C TRP A 372 -9.80 19.30 26.37
N VAL A 373 -8.52 19.69 26.27
CA VAL A 373 -7.98 20.89 26.92
C VAL A 373 -8.51 22.17 26.29
N ASP A 374 -8.70 22.19 24.98
CA ASP A 374 -9.32 23.31 24.27
C ASP A 374 -10.77 23.51 24.72
N SER A 375 -11.54 22.41 24.83
CA SER A 375 -12.91 22.43 25.35
C SER A 375 -12.99 23.07 26.75
N HIS A 376 -11.97 22.83 27.58
CA HIS A 376 -11.86 23.47 28.88
C HIS A 376 -11.53 24.96 28.72
N THR A 377 -10.60 25.32 27.83
CA THR A 377 -10.10 26.68 27.66
C THR A 377 -11.17 27.66 27.18
N TRP A 378 -11.97 27.32 26.16
CA TRP A 378 -12.95 28.26 25.58
C TRP A 378 -14.08 28.64 26.55
N ILE A 379 -14.52 27.72 27.41
CA ILE A 379 -15.59 27.94 28.40
C ILE A 379 -15.21 29.04 29.41
N TYR A 380 -13.95 29.10 29.87
CA TYR A 380 -13.53 30.13 30.84
C TYR A 380 -13.31 31.50 30.19
N ILE A 381 -13.00 31.57 28.89
CA ILE A 381 -12.84 32.86 28.20
C ILE A 381 -14.19 33.60 28.18
N ARG A 382 -15.34 32.90 28.12
CA ARG A 382 -16.70 33.49 28.17
C ARG A 382 -16.94 34.36 29.40
N LYS A 383 -16.35 34.04 30.56
CA LYS A 383 -16.61 34.75 31.83
C LYS A 383 -15.87 36.08 32.01
N ARG A 384 -14.87 36.41 31.19
CA ARG A 384 -14.15 37.70 31.31
C ARG A 384 -14.87 38.89 30.65
N GLY A 385 -15.81 38.65 29.73
CA GLY A 385 -16.51 39.71 29.00
C GLY A 385 -17.82 40.20 29.62
N GLY A 386 -18.30 39.58 30.70
CA GLY A 386 -19.58 39.89 31.34
C GLY A 386 -19.47 40.42 32.77
N GLY A 387 -18.29 40.92 33.15
CA GLY A 387 -17.99 41.35 34.53
C GLY A 387 -17.25 42.69 34.60
N ILE A 388 -17.56 43.61 33.69
CA ILE A 388 -17.18 45.02 33.79
C ILE A 388 -18.46 45.82 33.56
N ASN A 389 -19.28 45.92 34.60
CA ASN A 389 -20.20 47.03 34.85
C ASN A 389 -20.81 46.82 36.24
N GLY A 390 -20.54 47.75 37.16
CA GLY A 390 -21.16 47.79 38.49
C GLY A 390 -20.19 47.66 39.66
N SER A 391 -19.41 48.72 39.86
CA SER A 391 -19.31 49.48 41.12
C SER A 391 -17.87 49.82 41.48
N GLY A 392 -17.50 51.05 41.15
CA GLY A 392 -16.40 51.76 41.79
C GLY A 392 -16.73 52.07 43.25
N GLY A 393 -15.69 52.17 44.05
CA GLY A 393 -15.73 52.53 45.45
C GLY A 393 -14.40 52.17 46.09
N GLY A 394 -13.40 53.03 45.89
CA GLY A 394 -12.10 52.92 46.54
C GLY A 394 -12.17 53.23 48.04
N GLY A 395 -11.12 52.88 48.76
CA GLY A 395 -10.91 53.31 50.15
C GLY A 395 -10.04 52.35 50.95
N ASP A 396 -8.76 52.70 51.07
CA ASP A 396 -7.74 52.11 51.93
C ASP A 396 -8.08 52.15 53.43
N HIS A 397 -7.68 51.11 54.19
CA HIS A 397 -6.79 51.14 55.37
C HIS A 397 -7.09 50.07 56.46
N LYS A 398 -6.06 49.25 56.70
CA LYS A 398 -5.40 48.90 57.99
C LYS A 398 -6.21 48.32 59.18
N SER A 399 -5.88 47.05 59.47
CA SER A 399 -5.61 46.41 60.77
C SER A 399 -6.05 47.11 62.07
N SER A 400 -6.84 46.40 62.90
CA SER A 400 -6.40 45.83 64.21
C SER A 400 -7.58 45.48 65.13
N GLN A 401 -7.38 44.41 65.91
CA GLN A 401 -8.22 43.96 67.03
C GLN A 401 -8.35 45.04 68.12
N HIS A 402 -9.54 45.20 68.71
CA HIS A 402 -9.75 45.15 70.18
C HIS A 402 -11.24 45.28 70.57
N ASN A 403 -11.70 44.27 71.32
CA ASN A 403 -12.48 44.29 72.56
C ASN A 403 -13.55 45.37 72.89
N GLN A 404 -14.63 44.84 73.47
CA GLN A 404 -15.45 45.34 74.60
C GLN A 404 -16.75 46.14 74.40
N GLN A 405 -17.77 45.58 75.08
CA GLN A 405 -18.95 46.15 75.75
C GLN A 405 -20.10 46.67 74.88
N SER A 406 -21.29 46.04 74.99
CA SER A 406 -22.37 46.33 75.96
C SER A 406 -23.06 47.64 75.57
N THR A 407 -24.37 47.75 75.32
CA THR A 407 -25.55 47.27 76.06
C THR A 407 -26.79 47.60 75.22
N GLY A 408 -27.88 46.84 75.44
CA GLY A 408 -29.27 47.32 75.33
C GLY A 408 -29.81 47.49 73.90
N GLY A 409 -30.82 46.77 73.44
CA GLY A 409 -31.98 46.26 74.15
C GLY A 409 -33.24 46.89 73.54
N ARG A 410 -34.30 46.08 73.48
CA ARG A 410 -35.70 46.37 73.08
C ARG A 410 -35.98 46.18 71.57
N ALA A 411 -36.62 45.09 71.13
CA ALA A 411 -38.02 44.66 71.39
C ALA A 411 -39.00 45.76 70.96
N GLU A 412 -40.10 45.56 70.27
CA GLU A 412 -40.91 44.44 69.79
C GLU A 412 -41.97 45.14 68.92
N HIS A 413 -42.41 44.58 67.81
CA HIS A 413 -43.83 44.22 67.65
C HIS A 413 -44.11 43.67 66.25
N ARG A 414 -44.67 42.47 66.30
CA ARG A 414 -45.20 41.67 65.22
C ARG A 414 -46.71 41.91 65.14
N SER A 415 -47.25 41.74 63.93
CA SER A 415 -48.51 41.04 63.60
C SER A 415 -49.64 41.87 63.00
N GLY A 416 -50.16 41.38 61.87
CA GLY A 416 -51.52 41.62 61.35
C GLY A 416 -51.55 41.74 59.81
N LEU A 417 -51.61 40.66 59.01
CA LEU A 417 -52.74 39.79 58.58
C LEU A 417 -53.38 40.23 57.23
N GLY A 418 -53.61 39.25 56.33
CA GLY A 418 -54.38 39.31 55.07
C GLY A 418 -53.49 39.46 53.82
N ASP A 419 -53.56 38.70 52.73
CA ASP A 419 -54.47 37.67 52.21
C ASP A 419 -53.70 36.82 51.15
N GLN A 420 -54.06 35.54 50.99
CA GLN A 420 -53.71 34.68 49.84
C GLN A 420 -54.67 34.98 48.64
N PRO A 421 -54.54 34.41 47.40
CA PRO A 421 -53.69 33.28 46.94
C PRO A 421 -52.98 33.53 45.56
N GLY A 422 -52.06 32.64 45.15
CA GLY A 422 -51.61 32.67 43.75
C GLY A 422 -50.38 31.83 43.38
N GLN A 423 -50.65 30.62 42.87
CA GLN A 423 -49.91 29.90 41.83
C GLN A 423 -48.47 29.41 42.08
N TYR A 424 -48.37 28.08 42.12
CA TYR A 424 -47.21 27.29 41.73
C TYR A 424 -46.74 27.66 40.31
N ALA A 425 -45.44 27.90 40.14
CA ALA A 425 -44.78 27.93 38.84
C ALA A 425 -43.67 26.86 38.79
N THR A 426 -44.05 25.68 38.32
CA THR A 426 -43.14 24.82 37.54
C THR A 426 -42.99 25.44 36.16
N LEU A 427 -41.76 25.69 35.69
CA LEU A 427 -41.31 25.32 34.34
C LEU A 427 -39.87 25.80 34.06
N SER A 428 -39.03 24.83 33.67
CA SER A 428 -38.24 24.83 32.44
C SER A 428 -37.57 26.14 32.00
N LYS A 429 -36.24 26.21 32.12
CA LYS A 429 -35.43 26.99 31.17
C LYS A 429 -34.68 26.03 30.25
N GLN A 430 -35.27 25.88 29.06
CA GLN A 430 -34.76 25.21 27.88
C GLN A 430 -33.32 25.59 27.52
N CYS A 431 -32.61 24.59 26.98
CA CYS A 431 -31.60 24.77 25.94
C CYS A 431 -32.13 25.74 24.87
N LYS A 432 -31.51 26.92 24.75
CA LYS A 432 -31.75 27.82 23.63
C LYS A 432 -30.90 27.36 22.45
N THR A 433 -31.55 26.87 21.42
CA THR A 433 -31.01 26.68 20.06
C THR A 433 -30.59 28.04 19.50
N LEU A 434 -29.45 28.06 18.80
CA LEU A 434 -28.91 29.22 18.08
C LEU A 434 -29.91 29.65 17.00
N GLU A 435 -30.27 30.93 16.97
CA GLU A 435 -31.05 31.55 15.89
C GLU A 435 -30.14 32.32 14.91
N SER A 436 -30.59 32.38 13.67
CA SER A 436 -29.86 32.82 12.47
C SER A 436 -29.54 34.33 12.40
N SER A 437 -29.73 35.10 13.48
CA SER A 437 -29.48 36.56 13.50
C SER A 437 -28.09 36.95 14.03
N ASP A 438 -27.25 35.99 14.43
CA ASP A 438 -25.90 36.25 14.98
C ASP A 438 -24.79 36.25 13.90
N PHE A 439 -25.16 36.20 12.61
CA PHE A 439 -24.25 36.31 11.47
C PHE A 439 -24.61 37.54 10.63
N TYR A 440 -24.31 38.74 11.13
CA TYR A 440 -23.96 39.91 10.33
C TYR A 440 -22.98 40.80 11.07
#